data_AF-V9LK34-F1
#
_entry.id   AF-V9LK34-F1
#
_cell.length_a   1.000
_cell.length_b   1.000
_cell.length_c   1.000
_cell.angle_alpha   90.00
_cell.angle_beta   90.00
_cell.angle_gamma   90.00
#
_symmetry.space_group_name_H-M   'P 1'
#
loop_
_entity.id
_entity.type
_entity.pdbx_description
1 polymer ?
#
loop_
_entity_poly.entity_id
_entity_poly.type
_entity_poly.pdbx_seq_one_letter_code
_entity_poly.pdbx_strand_id
1 'polypeptide(L)' 'MVEDYLKTRHNLKRTFLLLDGSIGIQKADQIAIDMCEEFGIPYVLVVTKIDRPQRGNLLKNILDIQQIGRA' A
#
# COMPACT_ATOMS: atom_id res chain seq x y z
N MET A 1 -15.81 1.85 -8.78
CA MET A 1 -14.87 2.41 -9.81
C MET A 1 -13.37 2.42 -9.42
N VAL A 2 -12.95 1.67 -8.40
CA VAL A 2 -11.61 1.02 -8.32
C VAL A 2 -11.85 -0.43 -7.92
N GLU A 3 -12.73 -0.62 -6.93
CA GLU A 3 -13.27 -1.91 -6.52
C GLU A 3 -13.78 -2.75 -7.70
N ASP A 4 -14.71 -2.21 -8.52
CA ASP A 4 -15.23 -2.93 -9.70
C ASP A 4 -14.13 -3.37 -10.66
N TYR A 5 -13.10 -2.55 -10.86
CA TYR A 5 -11.98 -2.88 -11.73
C TYR A 5 -11.16 -4.02 -11.15
N LEU A 6 -10.81 -3.92 -9.87
CA LEU A 6 -10.06 -4.94 -9.13
C LEU A 6 -10.81 -6.28 -9.10
N LYS A 7 -12.14 -6.24 -8.96
CA LYS A 7 -13.00 -7.44 -8.91
C LYS A 7 -13.21 -8.12 -10.26
N THR A 8 -13.32 -7.34 -11.34
CA THR A 8 -13.73 -7.87 -12.66
C THR A 8 -12.57 -8.10 -13.63
N ARG A 9 -11.39 -7.51 -13.39
CA ARG A 9 -10.25 -7.60 -14.31
C ARG A 9 -9.44 -8.89 -14.11
N HIS A 10 -9.93 -10.00 -14.67
CA HIS A 10 -9.34 -11.34 -14.52
C HIS A 10 -7.89 -11.50 -15.02
N ASN A 11 -7.39 -10.60 -15.88
CA ASN A 11 -6.00 -10.64 -16.36
C ASN A 11 -5.05 -9.71 -15.58
N LEU A 12 -5.51 -9.08 -14.48
CA LEU A 12 -4.65 -8.33 -13.58
C LEU A 12 -3.66 -9.28 -12.90
N LYS A 13 -2.35 -9.00 -13.04
CA LYS A 13 -1.29 -9.87 -12.52
C LYS A 13 -0.64 -9.38 -11.23
N ARG A 14 -0.60 -8.07 -11.02
CA ARG A 14 0.02 -7.42 -9.87
C ARG A 14 -0.48 -5.99 -9.73
N THR A 15 -0.74 -5.59 -8.49
CA THR A 15 -1.08 -4.23 -8.12
C THR A 15 0.09 -3.59 -7.36
N PHE A 16 0.37 -2.32 -7.61
CA PHE A 16 1.35 -1.56 -6.83
C PHE A 16 0.61 -0.45 -6.09
N LEU A 17 0.61 -0.51 -4.76
CA LEU A 17 0.02 0.52 -3.91
C LEU A 17 1.11 1.52 -3.54
N LEU A 18 0.94 2.77 -3.97
CA LEU A 18 1.94 3.82 -3.78
C LEU A 18 1.66 4.57 -2.48
N LEU A 19 2.57 4.48 -1.51
CA LEU A 19 2.46 5.15 -0.22
C LEU A 19 3.37 6.38 -0.19
N ASP A 20 2.93 7.47 0.42
CA ASP A 20 3.77 8.66 0.64
C ASP A 20 4.68 8.45 1.85
N GLY A 21 5.99 8.31 1.64
CA GLY A 21 6.96 8.09 2.71
C GLY A 21 7.07 9.24 3.72
N SER A 22 6.50 10.41 3.41
CA SER A 22 6.56 11.60 4.28
C SER A 22 5.47 11.62 5.34
N ILE A 23 4.32 11.01 5.06
CA ILE A 23 3.09 11.11 5.88
C ILE A 23 2.85 9.83 6.66
N GLY A 24 3.34 8.68 6.16
CA GLY A 24 3.05 7.37 6.72
C GLY A 24 1.70 6.84 6.21
N ILE A 25 1.23 5.74 6.79
CA ILE A 25 0.00 5.08 6.35
C ILE A 25 -1.24 5.90 6.70
N GLN A 26 -2.14 6.01 5.72
CA GLN A 26 -3.42 6.65 5.86
C GLN A 26 -4.57 5.63 5.78
N LYS A 27 -5.76 6.07 6.19
CA LYS A 27 -6.97 5.25 6.14
C LYS A 27 -7.28 4.74 4.72
N ALA A 28 -7.02 5.55 3.70
CA ALA A 28 -7.25 5.17 2.31
C ALA A 28 -6.29 4.04 1.87
N ASP A 29 -5.05 4.05 2.36
CA ASP A 29 -4.08 2.99 2.10
C ASP A 29 -4.55 1.67 2.71
N GLN A 30 -5.05 1.72 3.96
CA GLN A 30 -5.61 0.56 4.63
C GLN A 30 -6.80 -0.01 3.86
N ILE A 31 -7.74 0.84 3.43
CA ILE A 31 -8.89 0.40 2.62
C ILE A 31 -8.42 -0.28 1.32
N ALA A 32 -7.40 0.25 0.64
CA ALA A 32 -6.89 -0.35 -0.59
C ALA A 32 -6.19 -1.71 -0.34
N ILE A 33 -5.50 -1.84 0.80
CA ILE A 33 -4.90 -3.10 1.25
C ILE A 33 -5.98 -4.13 1.54
N ASP A 34 -6.98 -3.76 2.35
CA ASP A 34 -8.10 -4.64 2.73
C ASP A 34 -8.85 -5.13 1.47
N MET A 35 -9.08 -4.25 0.49
CA MET A 35 -9.68 -4.63 -0.80
C MET A 35 -8.83 -5.63 -1.58
N CYS A 36 -7.50 -5.45 -1.60
CA CYS A 36 -6.61 -6.40 -2.29
C CYS A 36 -6.60 -7.76 -1.58
N GLU A 37 -6.63 -7.78 -0.24
CA GLU A 37 -6.69 -9.00 0.56
C GLU A 37 -8.03 -9.71 0.41
N GLU A 38 -9.15 -9.00 0.50
CA GLU A 38 -10.50 -9.55 0.33
C GLU A 38 -10.70 -10.17 -1.06
N PHE A 39 -10.18 -9.53 -2.11
CA PHE A 39 -10.31 -10.01 -3.48
C PHE A 39 -9.20 -10.98 -3.90
N GLY A 40 -8.24 -11.30 -3.02
CA GLY A 40 -7.12 -12.19 -3.33
C GLY A 40 -6.19 -11.66 -4.43
N ILE A 41 -6.02 -10.33 -4.52
CA ILE A 41 -5.23 -9.67 -5.55
C ILE A 41 -3.78 -9.51 -5.06
N PRO A 42 -2.78 -10.05 -5.77
CA PRO A 42 -1.39 -9.86 -5.40
C PRO A 42 -0.98 -8.38 -5.49
N TYR A 43 -0.44 -7.84 -4.39
CA TYR A 43 -0.02 -6.45 -4.32
C TYR A 43 1.40 -6.27 -3.78
N VAL A 44 1.97 -5.11 -4.07
CA VAL A 44 3.26 -4.65 -3.53
C VAL A 44 3.09 -3.22 -3.02
N LEU A 45 3.53 -2.96 -1.80
CA LEU A 45 3.62 -1.60 -1.25
C LEU A 45 4.90 -0.92 -1.76
N VAL A 46 4.77 0.26 -2.34
CA VAL A 46 5.90 1.06 -2.83
C VAL A 46 5.91 2.40 -2.09
N VAL A 47 6.93 2.61 -1.27
CA VAL A 47 7.11 3.87 -0.54
C VAL A 47 7.76 4.89 -1.47
N THR A 48 7.02 5.95 -1.79
CA THR A 48 7.40 7.03 -2.70
C THR A 48 7.86 8.28 -1.94
N LYS A 49 8.45 9.25 -2.64
CA LYS A 49 8.88 10.56 -2.10
C LYS A 49 9.85 10.47 -0.91
N ILE A 50 10.69 9.43 -0.91
CA ILE A 50 11.66 9.16 0.17
C ILE A 50 12.74 10.24 0.32
N ASP A 51 12.87 11.12 -0.68
CA ASP A 51 13.75 12.28 -0.69
C ASP A 51 13.27 13.42 0.24
N ARG A 52 11.99 13.45 0.60
CA ARG A 52 11.38 14.55 1.36
C ARG A 52 11.48 14.42 2.89
N PRO A 53 11.18 13.28 3.52
CA PRO A 53 11.18 13.18 4.98
C PRO A 53 12.60 13.18 5.56
N GLN A 54 12.72 13.66 6.79
CA GLN A 54 13.92 13.41 7.58
C GLN A 54 14.11 11.90 7.80
N ARG A 55 15.37 11.45 7.84
CA ARG A 55 15.72 10.01 7.96
C ARG A 55 14.99 9.29 9.10
N GLY A 56 14.88 9.93 10.27
CA GLY A 56 14.20 9.35 11.43
C GLY A 56 12.70 9.15 11.20
N ASN A 57 12.03 10.13 10.57
CA ASN A 57 10.62 10.02 10.23
C ASN A 57 10.37 8.94 9.16
N LEU A 58 11.23 8.89 8.14
CA LEU A 58 11.17 7.84 7.13
C LEU A 58 11.33 6.44 7.73
N LEU A 59 12.30 6.27 8.64
CA LEU A 59 12.54 4.98 9.30
C LEU A 59 11.33 4.54 10.12
N LYS A 60 10.74 5.45 10.90
CA LYS A 60 9.51 5.18 11.66
C LYS A 60 8.39 4.71 10.73
N ASN A 61 8.13 5.46 9.65
CA ASN A 61 7.08 5.13 8.69
C ASN A 61 7.31 3.76 8.02
N ILE A 62 8.56 3.43 7.66
CA ILE A 62 8.91 2.13 7.07
C ILE A 62 8.66 0.99 8.07
N LEU A 63 9.02 1.16 9.34
CA LEU A 63 8.80 0.15 10.38
C LEU A 63 7.31 -0.12 10.61
N ASP A 64 6.48 0.92 10.58
CA ASP A 64 5.02 0.80 10.69
C ASP A 64 4.45 0.03 9.47
N ILE A 65 4.89 0.38 8.26
CA ILE A 65 4.49 -0.31 7.01
C ILE A 65 4.90 -1.79 7.01
N GLN A 66 6.06 -2.14 7.57
CA GLN A 66 6.55 -3.53 7.62
C GLN A 66 5.71 -4.48 8.48
N GLN A 67 4.82 -3.96 9.34
CA GLN A 67 3.93 -4.80 10.14
C GLN A 67 2.71 -5.30 9.35
N ILE A 68 2.46 -4.76 8.16
CA ILE A 68 1.33 -5.15 7.32
C ILE A 68 1.59 -6.49 6.63
N GLY A 69 0.57 -7.35 6.63
CA GLY A 69 0.60 -8.64 5.93
C GLY A 69 1.48 -9.72 6.58
N ARG A 70 1.91 -9.52 7.85
CA ARG A 70 2.66 -10.52 8.63
C ARG A 70 1.79 -11.45 9.49
N ALA A 71 0.50 -11.63 9.15
CA ALA A 71 -0.39 -12.57 9.82
C ALA A 71 -0.33 -13.97 9.18
#